data_AF-A0A2V7WS90-F1
#
_entry.id   AF-A0A2V7WS90-F1
#
_cell.length_a   1.000
_cell.length_b   1.000
_cell.length_c   1.000
_cell.angle_alpha   90.00
_cell.angle_beta   90.00
_cell.angle_gamma   90.00
#
_symmetry.space_group_name_H-M   'P 1'
#
loop_
_entity.id
_entity.type
_entity.pdbx_description
1 polymer ?
#
loop_
_entity_poly.entity_id
_entity_poly.type
_entity_poly.pdbx_seq_one_letter_code
_entity_poly.pdbx_strand_id
1 'polypeptide(L)'
;MLTIAAAPVKDYGPYPQPDHGYVTDLAGVLTDRQQERLEKWLIQTEQRTKTEIIVVTIPSLHDYPGSSNSSIEEFAKGLFNKWG
;
A
#
# COMPACT_ATOMS: atom_id res chain seq x y z
N MET A 1 7.71 -7.96 -35.28
CA MET A 1 7.14 -8.40 -33.99
C MET A 1 7.75 -7.51 -32.92
N LEU A 2 6.93 -6.77 -32.16
CA LEU A 2 7.41 -5.87 -31.11
C LEU A 2 7.38 -6.64 -29.79
N THR A 3 8.55 -7.01 -29.26
CA THR A 3 8.67 -7.62 -27.94
C THR A 3 8.54 -6.51 -26.89
N ILE A 4 7.44 -6.48 -26.16
CA ILE A 4 7.32 -5.61 -24.98
C ILE A 4 8.11 -6.29 -23.86
N ALA A 5 9.27 -5.73 -23.49
CA ALA A 5 9.94 -6.11 -22.27
C ALA A 5 9.12 -5.58 -21.09
N ALA A 6 8.60 -6.47 -20.23
CA ALA A 6 7.97 -6.06 -18.99
C ALA A 6 9.02 -5.37 -18.10
N ALA A 7 8.67 -4.22 -17.53
CA ALA A 7 9.52 -3.56 -16.54
C ALA A 7 9.74 -4.51 -15.34
N PRO A 8 10.93 -4.50 -14.72
CA PRO A 8 11.17 -5.33 -13.53
C PRO A 8 10.20 -4.92 -12.42
N VAL A 9 9.40 -5.88 -11.94
CA VAL A 9 8.52 -5.68 -10.80
C VAL A 9 9.41 -5.47 -9.58
N LYS A 10 9.30 -4.30 -8.93
CA LYS A 10 10.00 -4.04 -7.67
C LYS A 10 9.50 -5.05 -6.64
N ASP A 11 10.43 -5.74 -5.98
CA ASP A 11 10.11 -6.66 -4.90
C ASP A 11 9.91 -5.90 -3.59
N TYR A 12 8.67 -5.92 -3.10
CA TYR A 12 8.27 -5.28 -1.84
C TYR A 12 8.36 -6.24 -0.64
N GLY A 13 8.71 -7.52 -0.84
CA GLY A 13 8.96 -8.47 0.23
C GLY A 13 9.98 -7.95 1.26
N PRO A 14 9.77 -8.22 2.56
CA PRO A 14 8.73 -9.05 3.17
C PRO A 14 7.39 -8.31 3.43
N TYR A 15 7.23 -7.10 2.92
CA TYR A 15 6.00 -6.29 3.09
C TYR A 15 5.01 -6.56 1.95
N PRO A 16 3.72 -6.19 2.12
CA PRO A 16 2.75 -6.35 1.05
C PRO A 16 3.13 -5.57 -0.21
N GLN A 17 2.68 -6.10 -1.34
CA GLN A 17 2.75 -5.42 -2.63
C GLN A 17 1.73 -4.27 -2.64
N PRO A 18 2.13 -3.04 -3.00
CA PRO A 18 1.17 -1.97 -3.22
C PRO A 18 0.26 -2.29 -4.40
N ASP A 19 -1.03 -1.98 -4.23
CA ASP A 19 -1.97 -1.93 -5.34
C ASP A 19 -1.80 -0.64 -6.15
N HIS A 20 -2.53 -0.52 -7.25
CA HIS A 20 -2.61 0.70 -8.03
C HIS A 20 -3.41 1.78 -7.29
N GLY A 21 -2.73 2.82 -6.77
CA GLY A 21 -3.37 4.00 -6.21
C GLY A 21 -3.03 4.26 -4.74
N TYR A 22 -3.98 4.87 -4.00
CA TYR A 22 -3.76 5.33 -2.62
C TYR A 22 -4.26 4.35 -1.55
N VAL A 23 -4.98 3.30 -1.95
CA VAL A 23 -5.56 2.32 -1.03
C VAL A 23 -5.16 0.92 -1.47
N THR A 24 -4.74 0.09 -0.52
CA THR A 24 -4.45 -1.33 -0.71
C THR A 24 -5.20 -2.12 0.38
N ASP A 25 -6.39 -2.64 0.07
CA ASP A 25 -7.27 -3.34 1.02
C ASP A 25 -7.08 -4.86 0.98
N LEU A 26 -5.99 -5.36 1.57
CA LEU A 26 -5.71 -6.80 1.60
C LEU A 26 -6.53 -7.54 2.66
N ALA A 27 -7.15 -6.82 3.60
CA ALA A 27 -8.06 -7.39 4.58
C ALA A 27 -9.49 -7.58 4.05
N GLY A 28 -9.83 -6.96 2.90
CA GLY A 28 -11.19 -6.99 2.34
C GLY A 28 -12.23 -6.36 3.26
N VAL A 29 -11.84 -5.31 4.00
CA VAL A 29 -12.71 -4.64 4.97
C VAL A 29 -13.45 -3.43 4.38
N LEU A 30 -13.11 -3.04 3.16
CA LEU A 30 -13.75 -1.96 2.41
C LEU A 30 -14.59 -2.54 1.27
N THR A 31 -15.78 -1.98 1.10
CA THR A 31 -16.52 -2.15 -0.17
C THR A 31 -15.88 -1.28 -1.27
N ASP A 32 -16.08 -1.63 -2.53
CA ASP A 32 -15.61 -0.85 -3.69
C ASP A 32 -15.98 0.64 -3.58
N ARG A 33 -17.21 0.93 -3.17
CA ARG A 33 -17.69 2.32 -2.98
C ARG A 33 -16.94 3.05 -1.85
N GLN A 34 -16.57 2.35 -0.78
CA GLN A 34 -15.79 2.94 0.31
C GLN A 34 -14.35 3.21 -0.13
N GLN A 35 -13.74 2.26 -0.85
CA GLN A 35 -12.40 2.42 -1.40
C GLN A 35 -12.35 3.61 -2.38
N GLU A 36 -13.25 3.69 -3.36
CA GLU A 36 -13.30 4.81 -4.31
C GLU A 36 -13.48 6.16 -3.61
N ARG A 37 -14.32 6.22 -2.56
CA ARG A 37 -14.54 7.45 -1.81
C ARG A 37 -13.30 7.85 -1.02
N LEU A 38 -12.62 6.88 -0.41
CA LEU A 38 -11.38 7.11 0.33
C LEU A 38 -10.26 7.58 -0.60
N GLU A 39 -10.07 6.94 -1.74
CA GLU A 39 -9.09 7.36 -2.76
C GLU A 39 -9.33 8.80 -3.20
N LYS A 40 -10.58 9.19 -3.49
CA LYS A 40 -10.91 10.58 -3.84
C LYS A 40 -10.50 11.57 -2.75
N TRP A 41 -10.65 11.21 -1.47
CA TRP A 41 -10.22 12.05 -0.36
C TRP A 41 -8.71 12.14 -0.21
N LEU A 42 -8.00 11.04 -0.43
CA LEU A 42 -6.53 11.00 -0.38
C LEU A 42 -5.94 11.84 -1.52
N ILE A 43 -6.47 11.71 -2.74
CA ILE A 43 -6.12 12.54 -3.90
C ILE A 43 -6.34 14.03 -3.60
N GLN A 44 -7.51 14.39 -3.08
CA GLN A 44 -7.82 15.80 -2.73
C GLN A 44 -6.90 16.33 -1.63
N THR A 45 -6.52 15.48 -0.68
CA THR A 45 -5.60 15.84 0.39
C THR A 45 -4.23 16.15 -0.18
N GLU A 46 -3.65 15.25 -0.98
CA GLU A 46 -2.36 15.48 -1.62
C GLU A 46 -2.36 16.73 -2.50
N GLN A 47 -3.40 16.95 -3.29
CA GLN A 47 -3.50 18.15 -4.13
C GLN A 47 -3.42 19.45 -3.33
N ARG A 48 -4.04 19.46 -2.13
CA ARG A 48 -4.12 20.62 -1.24
C ARG A 48 -2.89 20.81 -0.37
N THR A 49 -2.29 19.73 0.13
CA THR A 49 -1.21 19.78 1.14
C THR A 49 0.16 19.48 0.56
N LYS A 50 0.22 18.93 -0.66
CA LYS A 50 1.42 18.30 -1.24
C LYS A 50 1.99 17.17 -0.40
N THR A 51 1.14 16.57 0.44
CA THR A 51 1.48 15.40 1.25
C THR A 51 0.69 14.21 0.77
N GLU A 52 1.40 13.18 0.33
CA GLU A 52 0.81 11.91 -0.06
C GLU A 52 0.48 11.08 1.19
N ILE A 53 -0.69 10.45 1.18
CA ILE A 53 -1.15 9.55 2.25
C ILE A 53 -1.64 8.27 1.58
N ILE A 54 -1.07 7.15 1.98
CA ILE A 54 -1.45 5.82 1.53
C ILE A 54 -2.16 5.09 2.67
N VAL A 55 -3.20 4.32 2.36
CA VAL A 55 -3.92 3.47 3.32
C VAL A 55 -3.73 2.02 2.95
N VAL A 56 -3.29 1.21 3.91
CA VAL A 56 -3.13 -0.23 3.74
C VAL A 56 -3.90 -0.93 4.85
N THR A 57 -4.70 -1.92 4.47
CA THR A 57 -5.31 -2.86 5.42
C THR A 57 -4.69 -4.22 5.19
N ILE A 58 -4.49 -4.96 6.28
CA ILE A 58 -3.99 -6.33 6.26
C ILE A 58 -4.77 -7.14 7.31
N PRO A 59 -4.97 -8.46 7.11
CA PRO A 59 -5.67 -9.28 8.09
C PRO A 59 -4.92 -9.36 9.43
N SER A 60 -3.59 -9.51 9.37
CA SER A 60 -2.72 -9.61 10.53
C SER A 60 -1.28 -9.19 10.23
N LEU A 61 -0.58 -8.67 11.24
CA LEU A 61 0.87 -8.44 11.19
C LEU A 61 1.65 -9.77 11.09
N HIS A 62 1.08 -10.87 11.59
CA HIS A 62 1.71 -12.19 11.57
C HIS A 62 1.83 -12.79 10.16
N ASP A 63 1.06 -12.29 9.20
CA ASP A 63 1.07 -12.76 7.80
C ASP A 63 2.32 -12.31 7.04
N TYR A 64 3.15 -11.46 7.64
CA TYR A 64 4.37 -10.91 7.05
C TYR A 64 5.63 -11.33 7.83
N PRO A 65 5.96 -12.63 7.86
CA PRO A 65 7.17 -13.10 8.52
C PRO A 65 8.42 -12.52 7.85
N GLY A 66 9.45 -12.22 8.65
CA GLY A 66 10.69 -11.61 8.18
C GLY A 66 10.61 -10.09 8.00
N SER A 67 9.43 -9.48 8.16
CA SER A 67 9.28 -8.04 8.32
C SER A 67 9.44 -7.61 9.79
N SER A 68 9.57 -6.31 10.04
CA SER A 68 9.50 -5.74 11.39
C SER A 68 8.04 -5.69 11.88
N ASN A 69 7.48 -6.84 12.27
CA ASN A 69 6.05 -6.99 12.62
C ASN A 69 5.77 -7.12 14.13
N SER A 70 6.69 -6.66 14.99
CA SER A 70 6.54 -6.75 16.44
C SER A 70 5.51 -5.78 17.03
N SER A 71 5.30 -4.64 16.36
CA SER A 71 4.23 -3.68 16.61
C SER A 71 3.71 -3.08 15.31
N ILE A 72 2.55 -2.41 15.39
CA ILE A 72 1.95 -1.73 14.23
C ILE A 72 2.82 -0.57 13.74
N GLU A 73 3.46 0.17 14.64
CA GLU A 73 4.31 1.31 14.32
C GLU A 73 5.60 0.89 13.62
N GLU A 74 6.26 -0.17 14.11
CA GLU A 74 7.44 -0.72 13.45
C GLU A 74 7.13 -1.25 12.06
N PHE A 75 5.99 -1.93 11.92
CA PHE A 75 5.54 -2.45 10.64
C PHE A 75 5.24 -1.31 9.66
N ALA A 76 4.48 -0.29 10.09
CA ALA A 76 4.14 0.85 9.26
C ALA A 76 5.38 1.63 8.80
N LYS A 77 6.37 1.82 9.69
CA LYS A 77 7.63 2.48 9.34
C LYS A 77 8.43 1.66 8.33
N GLY A 78 8.53 0.35 8.53
CA GLY A 78 9.24 -0.54 7.60
C GLY A 78 8.56 -0.62 6.24
N LEU A 79 7.23 -0.68 6.23
CA LEU A 79 6.41 -0.60 5.03
C LEU A 79 6.67 0.68 4.25
N PHE A 80 6.58 1.83 4.92
CA PHE A 80 6.89 3.15 4.33
C PHE A 80 8.28 3.16 3.70
N ASN A 81 9.33 2.77 4.44
CA ASN A 81 10.69 2.75 3.93
C ASN A 81 10.87 1.83 2.71
N LYS A 82 10.11 0.73 2.63
CA LYS A 82 10.16 -0.22 1.51
C LYS A 82 9.39 0.32 0.30
N TRP A 83 8.25 0.96 0.54
CA TRP A 83 7.38 1.48 -0.50
C TRP A 83 8.00 2.69 -1.19
N GLY A 84 8.52 3.64 -0.40
CA GLY A 84 9.13 4.89 -0.86
C GLY A 84 8.22 6.06 -0.54
#